data_AF-A0A495E6A0-F1
#
_entry.id   AF-A0A495E6A0-F1
#
_cell.length_a   1.000
_cell.length_b   1.000
_cell.length_c   1.000
_cell.angle_alpha   90.00
_cell.angle_beta   90.00
_cell.angle_gamma   90.00
#
_symmetry.space_group_name_H-M   'P 1'
#
loop_
_entity.id
_entity.type
_entity.pdbx_description
1 polymer ?
#
loop_
_entity_poly.entity_id
_entity_poly.type
_entity_poly.pdbx_seq_one_letter_code
_entity_poly.pdbx_strand_id
1 'polypeptide(L)'
;MRNLLKTIFLFSILFAIQCKKENDPIFSITEEQVGKLKKESLIRDLELIYSEDSIVTDTVRGNFGRGASKIKIFEKGGKHLLTLTPNTDSIATIENVQIKDPRYTTSNGIGISSTFKDIKEKYTIRKVITSLNNVLILIKDSDVYFTIDKKELPENVRYNNTNIEAVQIPDLAKIKYMMIGWDL
;
A
#
# COMPACT_ATOMS: atom_id res chain seq x y z
N MET A 1 -36.91 -24.51 34.98
CA MET A 1 -36.86 -23.42 33.97
C MET A 1 -35.96 -22.24 34.37
N ARG A 2 -35.97 -21.77 35.64
CA ARG A 2 -35.13 -20.64 36.10
C ARG A 2 -33.61 -20.84 35.99
N ASN A 3 -33.14 -22.09 36.03
CA ASN A 3 -31.70 -22.43 35.92
C ASN A 3 -31.23 -22.62 34.47
N LEU A 4 -32.14 -22.84 33.50
CA LEU A 4 -31.83 -22.92 32.07
C LEU A 4 -31.60 -21.53 31.44
N LEU A 5 -32.38 -20.54 31.88
CA LEU A 5 -32.21 -19.13 31.47
C LEU A 5 -30.84 -18.57 31.90
N LYS A 6 -30.32 -19.00 33.06
CA LYS A 6 -28.98 -18.60 33.53
C LYS A 6 -27.84 -19.22 32.72
N THR A 7 -28.02 -20.44 32.22
CA THR A 7 -27.01 -21.12 31.38
C THR A 7 -26.96 -20.53 29.97
N ILE A 8 -28.09 -20.10 29.41
CA ILE A 8 -28.16 -19.42 28.11
C ILE A 8 -27.49 -18.03 28.17
N PHE A 9 -27.66 -17.31 29.28
CA PHE A 9 -27.01 -16.00 29.47
C PHE A 9 -25.48 -16.10 29.58
N LEU A 10 -24.97 -17.18 30.19
CA LEU A 10 -23.52 -17.42 30.31
C LEU A 10 -22.86 -17.79 28.97
N PHE A 11 -23.59 -18.47 28.07
CA PHE A 11 -23.09 -18.85 26.74
C PHE A 11 -23.09 -17.66 25.74
N SER A 12 -23.95 -16.66 25.95
CA SER A 12 -24.02 -15.46 25.11
C SER A 12 -22.84 -14.49 25.31
N ILE A 13 -22.14 -14.56 26.45
CA ILE A 13 -20.98 -13.69 26.75
C ILE A 13 -19.71 -14.19 26.06
N LEU A 14 -19.61 -15.49 25.78
CA LEU A 14 -18.46 -16.11 25.09
C LEU A 14 -18.36 -15.74 23.60
N PHE A 15 -19.44 -15.25 22.97
CA PHE A 15 -19.43 -14.78 21.58
C PHE A 15 -19.09 -13.28 21.43
N ALA A 16 -18.93 -12.54 22.53
CA ALA A 16 -18.62 -11.11 22.49
C ALA A 16 -17.12 -10.79 22.50
N ILE A 17 -16.23 -11.80 22.41
CA ILE A 17 -14.84 -11.56 22.06
C ILE A 17 -14.83 -11.27 20.55
N GLN A 18 -15.22 -10.05 20.19
CA GLN A 18 -14.88 -9.44 18.92
C GLN A 18 -13.37 -9.62 18.78
N CYS A 19 -12.99 -10.53 17.89
CA CYS A 19 -11.62 -10.76 17.48
C CYS A 19 -11.11 -9.40 16.99
N LYS A 20 -10.38 -8.67 17.86
CA LYS A 20 -9.58 -7.54 17.40
C LYS A 20 -8.64 -8.15 16.39
N LYS A 21 -8.87 -7.85 15.12
CA LYS A 21 -8.06 -8.30 14.01
C LYS A 21 -6.67 -7.74 14.27
N GLU A 22 -5.83 -8.53 14.94
CA GLU A 22 -4.45 -8.18 15.20
C GLU A 22 -3.82 -8.05 13.83
N ASN A 23 -3.41 -6.83 13.48
CA ASN A 23 -2.75 -6.58 12.22
C ASN A 23 -1.47 -7.41 12.24
N ASP A 24 -1.41 -8.44 11.40
CA ASP A 24 -0.21 -9.25 11.23
C ASP A 24 0.95 -8.30 10.92
N PRO A 25 1.98 -8.23 11.77
CA PRO A 25 3.09 -7.28 11.58
C PRO A 25 3.77 -7.47 10.22
N ILE A 26 3.67 -8.65 9.61
CA ILE A 26 4.22 -8.97 8.29
C ILE A 26 3.54 -8.21 7.15
N PHE A 27 2.27 -7.80 7.33
CA PHE A 27 1.49 -7.02 6.36
C PHE A 27 1.16 -5.61 6.86
N SER A 28 1.89 -5.12 7.86
CA SER A 28 1.70 -3.76 8.37
C SER A 28 2.53 -2.74 7.57
N ILE A 29 1.98 -1.55 7.36
CA ILE A 29 2.69 -0.39 6.80
C ILE A 29 2.75 0.70 7.88
N THR A 30 3.96 1.10 8.23
CA THR A 30 4.25 2.21 9.15
C THR A 30 5.18 3.22 8.47
N GLU A 31 5.54 4.29 9.18
CA GLU A 31 6.48 5.30 8.67
C GLU A 31 7.88 4.72 8.39
N GLU A 32 8.31 3.77 9.22
CA GLU A 32 9.67 3.21 9.18
C GLU A 32 9.76 1.86 8.44
N GLN A 33 8.63 1.19 8.17
CA GLN A 33 8.65 -0.14 7.57
C GLN A 33 7.40 -0.51 6.76
N VAL A 34 7.60 -1.41 5.80
CA VAL A 34 6.58 -2.09 5.00
C VAL A 34 6.76 -3.59 5.18
N GLY A 35 5.97 -4.20 6.07
CA GLY A 35 6.12 -5.59 6.46
C GLY A 35 7.52 -5.88 7.00
N LYS A 36 8.25 -6.78 6.32
CA LYS A 36 9.64 -7.15 6.67
C LYS A 36 10.68 -6.09 6.27
N LEU A 37 10.33 -5.17 5.37
CA LEU A 37 11.26 -4.19 4.80
C LEU A 37 11.26 -2.91 5.64
N LYS A 38 12.42 -2.51 6.16
CA LYS A 38 12.60 -1.21 6.81
C LYS A 38 13.12 -0.16 5.84
N LYS A 39 12.88 1.12 6.13
CA LYS A 39 13.31 2.27 5.32
C LYS A 39 14.82 2.26 5.05
N GLU A 40 15.61 1.91 6.05
CA GLU A 40 17.07 1.81 6.00
C GLU A 40 17.61 0.50 5.40
N SER A 41 16.74 -0.41 4.95
CA SER A 41 17.17 -1.71 4.43
C SER A 41 17.99 -1.56 3.16
N LEU A 42 19.17 -2.20 3.16
CA LEU A 42 20.05 -2.23 2.01
C LEU A 42 19.57 -3.28 1.01
N ILE A 43 19.77 -3.02 -0.28
CA ILE A 43 19.41 -3.98 -1.34
C ILE A 43 20.15 -5.31 -1.19
N ARG A 44 21.41 -5.26 -0.77
CA ARG A 44 22.24 -6.46 -0.55
C ARG A 44 21.70 -7.36 0.57
N ASP A 45 20.88 -6.82 1.47
CA ASP A 45 20.32 -7.56 2.60
C ASP A 45 18.93 -8.16 2.27
N LEU A 46 18.38 -7.88 1.08
CA LEU A 46 17.06 -8.38 0.69
C LEU A 46 16.99 -9.91 0.67
N GLU A 47 18.06 -10.59 0.24
CA GLU A 47 18.11 -12.07 0.25
C GLU A 47 18.00 -12.63 1.67
N LEU A 48 18.48 -11.91 2.68
CA LEU A 48 18.35 -12.30 4.08
C LEU A 48 16.93 -11.98 4.60
N ILE A 49 16.43 -10.77 4.33
CA ILE A 49 15.10 -10.29 4.77
C ILE A 49 13.98 -11.19 4.21
N TYR A 50 14.13 -11.61 2.95
CA TYR A 50 13.17 -12.40 2.19
C TYR A 50 13.69 -13.82 1.92
N SER A 51 14.44 -14.39 2.87
CA SER A 51 15.03 -15.75 2.77
C SER A 51 14.02 -16.87 2.53
N GLU A 52 12.78 -16.71 2.97
CA GLU A 52 11.67 -17.65 2.77
C GLU A 52 10.79 -17.33 1.55
N ASP A 53 11.10 -16.22 0.87
CA ASP A 53 10.33 -15.66 -0.24
C ASP A 53 11.15 -15.70 -1.53
N SER A 54 10.50 -15.45 -2.67
CA SER A 54 11.17 -15.42 -3.97
C SER A 54 11.41 -14.00 -4.44
N ILE A 55 12.68 -13.69 -4.76
CA ILE A 55 13.11 -12.39 -5.27
C ILE A 55 13.37 -12.52 -6.77
N VAL A 56 12.74 -11.68 -7.58
CA VAL A 56 12.96 -11.61 -9.03
C VAL A 56 13.44 -10.23 -9.40
N THR A 57 14.62 -10.15 -10.02
CA THR A 57 15.21 -8.90 -10.52
C THR A 57 15.19 -8.91 -12.04
N ASP A 58 14.88 -7.76 -12.65
CA ASP A 58 14.95 -7.63 -14.11
C ASP A 58 16.43 -7.64 -14.53
N THR A 59 16.88 -8.74 -15.13
CA THR A 59 18.27 -9.01 -15.56
C THR A 59 18.70 -8.26 -16.82
N VAL A 60 17.85 -7.38 -17.37
CA VAL A 60 18.13 -6.61 -18.60
C VAL A 60 19.08 -5.44 -18.31
N ARG A 61 20.30 -5.78 -17.89
CA ARG A 61 21.48 -4.91 -17.77
C ARG A 61 22.31 -4.90 -19.06
N GLY A 62 21.64 -5.06 -20.21
CA GLY A 62 22.28 -4.99 -21.53
C GLY A 62 21.71 -3.84 -22.35
N ASN A 63 22.41 -2.71 -22.39
CA ASN A 63 22.40 -1.70 -23.45
C ASN A 63 21.37 -0.56 -23.50
N PHE A 64 20.33 -0.44 -22.68
CA PHE A 64 19.45 0.75 -22.74
C PHE A 64 18.93 1.23 -21.38
N GLY A 65 19.50 2.33 -20.87
CA GLY A 65 18.84 3.24 -19.93
C GLY A 65 19.25 3.10 -18.46
N ARG A 66 19.59 4.23 -17.83
CA ARG A 66 19.88 4.41 -16.40
C ARG A 66 18.62 4.29 -15.53
N GLY A 67 17.82 3.24 -15.70
CA GLY A 67 16.70 2.94 -14.80
C GLY A 67 17.15 1.92 -13.77
N ALA A 68 16.95 2.21 -12.47
CA ALA A 68 17.11 1.20 -11.44
C ALA A 68 16.24 -0.03 -11.76
N SER A 69 16.85 -1.21 -11.85
CA SER A 69 16.13 -2.46 -12.12
C SER A 69 15.11 -2.71 -11.01
N LYS A 70 13.84 -2.92 -11.39
CA LYS A 70 12.79 -3.23 -10.42
C LYS A 70 13.07 -4.60 -9.79
N ILE A 71 12.82 -4.69 -8.49
CA ILE A 71 12.93 -5.93 -7.72
C ILE A 71 11.52 -6.34 -7.33
N LYS A 72 11.10 -7.55 -7.68
CA LYS A 72 9.76 -8.08 -7.37
C LYS A 72 9.90 -9.14 -6.28
N ILE A 73 9.10 -9.01 -5.23
CA ILE A 73 9.08 -9.93 -4.10
C ILE A 73 7.80 -10.76 -4.16
N PHE A 74 7.94 -12.08 -4.10
CA PHE A 74 6.83 -13.02 -4.14
C PHE A 74 6.82 -13.91 -2.90
N GLU A 75 5.64 -14.13 -2.33
CA GLU A 75 5.44 -15.11 -1.27
C GLU A 75 5.68 -16.53 -1.80
N LYS A 76 6.09 -17.44 -0.93
CA LYS A 76 6.07 -18.88 -1.21
C LYS A 76 4.69 -19.30 -1.75
N GLY A 77 4.65 -19.78 -2.99
CA GLY A 77 3.41 -20.04 -3.73
C GLY A 77 3.14 -19.08 -4.89
N GLY A 78 3.98 -18.06 -5.09
CA GLY A 78 4.02 -17.22 -6.30
C GLY A 78 3.16 -15.96 -6.24
N LYS A 79 2.60 -15.61 -5.08
CA LYS A 79 1.80 -14.38 -4.94
C LYS A 79 2.70 -13.15 -4.89
N HIS A 80 2.44 -12.17 -5.76
CA HIS A 80 3.23 -10.93 -5.82
C HIS A 80 2.94 -10.04 -4.61
N LEU A 81 3.92 -9.83 -3.75
CA LEU A 81 3.81 -9.00 -2.54
C LEU A 81 4.12 -7.54 -2.83
N LEU A 82 5.35 -7.27 -3.29
CA LEU A 82 5.91 -5.92 -3.42
C LEU A 82 6.70 -5.78 -4.73
N THR A 83 6.74 -4.56 -5.27
CA THR A 83 7.74 -4.17 -6.28
C THR A 83 8.57 -3.02 -5.73
N LEU A 84 9.86 -3.26 -5.57
CA LEU A 84 10.81 -2.32 -5.02
C LEU A 84 11.59 -1.65 -6.15
N THR A 85 11.83 -0.36 -5.98
CA THR A 85 12.71 0.43 -6.85
C THR A 85 13.89 0.92 -6.01
N PRO A 86 15.11 0.45 -6.33
CA PRO A 86 16.35 0.95 -5.75
C PRO A 86 16.57 2.44 -6.00
N ASN A 87 17.27 3.10 -5.09
CA ASN A 87 17.94 4.37 -5.42
C ASN A 87 19.19 4.12 -6.29
N THR A 88 19.87 5.19 -6.71
CA THR A 88 21.07 5.11 -7.56
C THR A 88 22.39 5.33 -6.80
N ASP A 89 22.38 5.24 -5.47
CA ASP A 89 23.53 5.51 -4.63
C ASP A 89 24.55 4.37 -4.63
N SER A 90 25.78 4.66 -4.22
CA SER A 90 26.84 3.66 -4.08
C SER A 90 26.49 2.57 -3.07
N ILE A 91 25.75 2.94 -2.01
CA ILE A 91 25.18 2.02 -1.03
C ILE A 91 23.67 2.12 -1.21
N ALA A 92 23.14 1.26 -2.08
CA ALA A 92 21.79 1.42 -2.54
C ALA A 92 20.76 0.90 -1.52
N THR A 93 19.79 1.75 -1.18
CA THR A 93 18.59 1.45 -0.41
C THR A 93 17.37 1.41 -1.32
N ILE A 94 16.19 1.17 -0.75
CA ILE A 94 14.93 1.23 -1.47
C ILE A 94 14.40 2.66 -1.48
N GLU A 95 14.13 3.20 -2.65
CA GLU A 95 13.53 4.54 -2.82
C GLU A 95 12.00 4.44 -2.89
N ASN A 96 11.48 3.47 -3.65
CA ASN A 96 10.03 3.32 -3.83
C ASN A 96 9.58 1.88 -3.61
N VAL A 97 8.49 1.72 -2.86
CA VAL A 97 7.82 0.45 -2.60
C VAL A 97 6.41 0.50 -3.17
N GLN A 98 6.11 -0.33 -4.16
CA GLN A 98 4.76 -0.52 -4.67
C GLN A 98 4.13 -1.75 -4.03
N ILE A 99 3.01 -1.55 -3.34
CA ILE A 99 2.22 -2.62 -2.73
C ILE A 99 1.40 -3.34 -3.81
N LYS A 100 1.47 -4.68 -3.82
CA LYS A 100 0.71 -5.53 -4.76
C LYS A 100 -0.30 -6.41 -4.04
N ASP A 101 0.02 -6.87 -2.83
CA ASP A 101 -0.86 -7.74 -2.06
C ASP A 101 -1.87 -6.93 -1.23
N PRO A 102 -3.18 -7.24 -1.30
CA PRO A 102 -4.21 -6.51 -0.55
C PRO A 102 -4.20 -6.76 0.96
N ARG A 103 -3.41 -7.71 1.46
CA ARG A 103 -3.23 -7.91 2.91
C ARG A 103 -2.49 -6.75 3.57
N TYR A 104 -1.69 -5.99 2.81
CA TYR A 104 -0.96 -4.86 3.36
C TYR A 104 -1.89 -3.70 3.72
N THR A 105 -1.78 -3.24 4.96
CA THR A 105 -2.58 -2.11 5.47
C THR A 105 -1.74 -1.18 6.32
N THR A 106 -2.05 0.12 6.26
CA THR A 106 -1.48 1.11 7.19
C THR A 106 -1.99 0.91 8.61
N SER A 107 -1.37 1.58 9.58
CA SER A 107 -1.87 1.66 10.97
C SER A 107 -3.33 2.13 11.07
N ASN A 108 -3.79 2.95 10.12
CA ASN A 108 -5.17 3.42 10.03
C ASN A 108 -6.11 2.44 9.30
N GLY A 109 -5.59 1.32 8.79
CA GLY A 109 -6.35 0.28 8.11
C GLY A 109 -6.65 0.57 6.63
N ILE A 110 -5.90 1.47 6.00
CA ILE A 110 -6.01 1.76 4.57
C ILE A 110 -5.08 0.83 3.79
N GLY A 111 -5.59 0.22 2.72
CA GLY A 111 -4.83 -0.65 1.82
C GLY A 111 -5.22 -0.43 0.37
N ILE A 112 -4.65 -1.21 -0.55
CA ILE A 112 -4.93 -1.08 -2.00
C ILE A 112 -6.40 -1.38 -2.38
N SER A 113 -7.13 -2.10 -1.53
CA SER A 113 -8.56 -2.40 -1.74
C SER A 113 -9.51 -1.31 -1.20
N SER A 114 -8.97 -0.27 -0.56
CA SER A 114 -9.74 0.87 -0.06
C SER A 114 -10.24 1.77 -1.20
N THR A 115 -11.18 2.64 -0.85
CA THR A 115 -11.75 3.66 -1.74
C THR A 115 -11.18 5.03 -1.45
N PHE A 116 -11.43 5.99 -2.34
CA PHE A 116 -11.08 7.39 -2.09
C PHE A 116 -11.74 7.96 -0.83
N LYS A 117 -12.99 7.56 -0.56
CA LYS A 117 -13.69 7.94 0.67
C LYS A 117 -12.91 7.51 1.92
N ASP A 118 -12.47 6.26 1.97
CA ASP A 118 -11.71 5.73 3.11
C ASP A 118 -10.42 6.54 3.35
N ILE A 119 -9.72 6.93 2.26
CA ILE A 119 -8.53 7.78 2.35
C ILE A 119 -8.90 9.15 2.96
N LYS A 120 -9.93 9.82 2.42
CA LYS A 120 -10.35 11.16 2.85
C LYS A 120 -10.84 11.20 4.30
N GLU A 121 -11.47 10.12 4.78
CA GLU A 121 -11.94 10.02 6.16
C GLU A 121 -10.81 9.76 7.17
N LYS A 122 -9.73 9.12 6.74
CA LYS A 122 -8.62 8.70 7.62
C LYS A 122 -7.35 9.53 7.50
N TYR A 123 -7.21 10.30 6.44
CA TYR A 123 -6.01 11.07 6.15
C TYR A 123 -6.32 12.49 5.69
N THR A 124 -5.40 13.40 6.00
CA THR A 124 -5.39 14.74 5.41
C THR A 124 -4.65 14.69 4.08
N ILE A 125 -5.31 15.08 2.99
CA ILE A 125 -4.69 15.14 1.66
C ILE A 125 -3.80 16.39 1.58
N ARG A 126 -2.51 16.19 1.31
CA ARG A 126 -1.55 17.29 1.09
C ARG A 126 -1.75 17.93 -0.28
N LYS A 127 -1.82 17.09 -1.33
CA LYS A 127 -1.91 17.56 -2.71
C LYS A 127 -2.47 16.46 -3.60
N VAL A 128 -3.24 16.87 -4.60
CA VAL A 128 -3.64 16.03 -5.72
C VAL A 128 -2.83 16.45 -6.95
N ILE A 129 -2.15 15.49 -7.58
CA ILE A 129 -1.35 15.71 -8.79
C ILE A 129 -2.01 14.97 -9.94
N THR A 130 -2.29 15.70 -11.02
CA THR A 130 -2.90 15.11 -12.22
C THR A 130 -1.81 14.70 -13.21
N SER A 131 -1.87 13.46 -13.68
CA SER A 131 -1.06 12.92 -14.78
C SER A 131 -1.96 12.62 -15.99
N LEU A 132 -1.39 12.11 -17.08
CA LEU A 132 -2.11 11.84 -18.33
C LEU A 132 -3.35 10.95 -18.09
N ASN A 133 -3.16 9.81 -17.43
CA ASN A 133 -4.20 8.80 -17.20
C ASN A 133 -4.53 8.56 -15.73
N ASN A 134 -3.83 9.22 -14.81
CA ASN A 134 -3.98 8.95 -13.38
C ASN A 134 -4.02 10.24 -12.57
N VAL A 135 -4.52 10.12 -11.35
CA VAL A 135 -4.47 11.13 -10.30
C VAL A 135 -3.69 10.56 -9.13
N LEU A 136 -2.66 11.27 -8.69
CA LEU A 136 -1.86 10.92 -7.53
C LEU A 136 -2.34 11.73 -6.33
N ILE A 137 -2.56 11.06 -5.21
CA ILE A 137 -3.02 11.63 -3.95
C ILE A 137 -1.86 11.52 -2.97
N LEU A 138 -1.25 12.66 -2.67
CA LEU A 138 -0.20 12.77 -1.66
C LEU A 138 -0.83 13.04 -0.31
N ILE A 139 -0.44 12.25 0.68
CA ILE A 139 -0.92 12.39 2.06
C ILE A 139 -0.02 13.37 2.82
N LYS A 140 -0.62 14.13 3.73
CA LYS A 140 0.12 15.02 4.60
C LYS A 140 0.83 14.21 5.69
N ASP A 141 2.09 14.53 5.95
CA ASP A 141 2.91 13.93 7.00
C ASP A 141 3.00 12.39 6.87
N SER A 142 3.04 11.88 5.63
CA SER A 142 3.18 10.44 5.36
C SER A 142 3.89 10.20 4.03
N ASP A 143 4.73 9.18 3.99
CA ASP A 143 5.44 8.71 2.79
C ASP A 143 4.52 7.87 1.86
N VAL A 144 3.32 7.53 2.33
CA VAL A 144 2.32 6.78 1.56
C VAL A 144 1.59 7.70 0.58
N TYR A 145 1.48 7.27 -0.67
CA TYR A 145 0.66 7.93 -1.68
C TYR A 145 -0.16 6.93 -2.50
N PHE A 146 -1.27 7.43 -3.03
CA PHE A 146 -2.24 6.62 -3.75
C PHE A 146 -2.39 7.11 -5.18
N THR A 147 -2.63 6.18 -6.10
CA THR A 147 -2.93 6.50 -7.49
C THR A 147 -4.33 6.01 -7.82
N ILE A 148 -5.14 6.86 -8.45
CA ILE A 148 -6.47 6.54 -8.98
C ILE A 148 -6.43 6.70 -10.50
N ASP A 149 -7.06 5.79 -11.24
CA ASP A 149 -7.19 5.92 -12.68
C ASP A 149 -8.21 7.01 -13.03
N LYS A 150 -7.94 7.86 -14.03
CA LYS A 150 -8.91 8.88 -14.48
C LYS A 150 -10.23 8.27 -14.97
N LYS A 151 -10.25 6.98 -15.31
CA LYS A 151 -11.48 6.23 -15.61
C LYS A 151 -12.46 6.15 -14.44
N GLU A 152 -12.00 6.27 -13.21
CA GLU A 152 -12.85 6.32 -12.01
C GLU A 152 -13.51 7.69 -11.81
N LEU A 153 -13.08 8.71 -12.57
CA LEU A 153 -13.59 10.07 -12.44
C LEU A 153 -14.79 10.33 -13.36
N PRO A 154 -15.63 11.32 -13.02
CA PRO A 154 -16.72 11.78 -13.87
C PRO A 154 -16.22 12.23 -15.25
N GLU A 155 -17.06 12.05 -16.27
CA GLU A 155 -16.67 12.27 -17.67
C GLU A 155 -16.21 13.71 -17.95
N ASN A 156 -16.84 14.68 -17.29
CA ASN A 156 -16.54 16.11 -17.41
C ASN A 156 -15.14 16.50 -16.87
N VAL A 157 -14.49 15.67 -16.05
CA VAL A 157 -13.13 15.91 -15.54
C VAL A 157 -12.11 14.94 -16.13
N ARG A 158 -12.53 13.78 -16.64
CA ARG A 158 -11.64 12.74 -17.19
C ARG A 158 -10.76 13.24 -18.32
N TYR A 159 -11.31 14.06 -19.22
CA TYR A 159 -10.60 14.58 -20.40
C TYR A 159 -10.02 15.97 -20.18
N ASN A 160 -10.18 16.53 -18.97
CA ASN A 160 -9.65 17.83 -18.67
C ASN A 160 -8.14 17.74 -18.39
N ASN A 161 -7.38 18.69 -18.95
CA ASN A 161 -5.95 18.83 -18.75
C ASN A 161 -5.62 19.78 -17.57
N THR A 162 -6.63 20.36 -16.93
CA THR A 162 -6.44 21.17 -15.72
C THR A 162 -6.19 20.30 -14.48
N ASN A 163 -5.70 20.94 -13.42
CA ASN A 163 -5.52 20.28 -12.13
C ASN A 163 -6.87 19.78 -11.59
N ILE A 164 -6.91 18.51 -11.20
CA ILE A 164 -8.05 17.88 -10.53
C ILE A 164 -7.89 18.08 -9.02
N GLU A 165 -8.95 18.52 -8.36
CA GLU A 165 -9.00 18.69 -6.92
C GLU A 165 -9.62 17.47 -6.23
N ALA A 166 -9.29 17.28 -4.94
CA ALA A 166 -9.80 16.17 -4.13
C ALA A 166 -11.34 16.09 -4.13
N VAL A 167 -12.04 17.23 -4.15
CA VAL A 167 -13.51 17.30 -4.15
C VAL A 167 -14.15 16.78 -5.45
N GLN A 168 -13.37 16.69 -6.54
CA GLN A 168 -13.84 16.21 -7.84
C GLN A 168 -13.67 14.69 -7.99
N ILE A 169 -12.99 14.03 -7.05
CA ILE A 169 -12.78 12.58 -7.06
C ILE A 169 -13.98 11.92 -6.36
N PRO A 170 -14.69 10.99 -7.02
CA PRO A 170 -15.82 10.30 -6.41
C PRO A 170 -15.39 9.47 -5.20
N ASP A 171 -16.23 9.43 -4.18
CA ASP A 171 -16.00 8.66 -2.95
C ASP A 171 -15.74 7.17 -3.22
N LEU A 172 -16.44 6.58 -4.19
CA LEU A 172 -16.32 5.16 -4.55
C LEU A 172 -15.15 4.85 -5.51
N ALA A 173 -14.37 5.87 -5.92
CA ALA A 173 -13.25 5.67 -6.83
C ALA A 173 -12.23 4.70 -6.22
N LYS A 174 -11.84 3.69 -7.01
CA LYS A 174 -10.93 2.63 -6.56
C LYS A 174 -9.47 3.07 -6.65
N ILE A 175 -8.67 2.62 -5.69
CA ILE A 175 -7.22 2.78 -5.72
C ILE A 175 -6.65 1.83 -6.76
N LYS A 176 -5.90 2.38 -7.72
CA LYS A 176 -5.14 1.61 -8.72
C LYS A 176 -3.81 1.14 -8.14
N TYR A 177 -3.08 2.05 -7.48
CA TYR A 177 -1.80 1.74 -6.85
C TYR A 177 -1.70 2.39 -5.47
N MET A 178 -1.10 1.66 -4.54
CA MET A 178 -0.63 2.15 -3.26
C MET A 178 0.89 2.06 -3.26
N MET A 179 1.55 3.16 -2.93
CA MET A 179 3.01 3.28 -3.01
C MET A 179 3.54 4.00 -1.78
N ILE A 180 4.78 3.69 -1.42
CA ILE A 180 5.55 4.37 -0.39
C ILE A 180 6.80 4.90 -1.06
N GLY A 181 7.07 6.19 -0.91
CA GLY A 181 8.26 6.86 -1.43
C GLY A 181 9.13 7.34 -0.28
N TRP A 182 10.32 6.77 -0.17
CA TRP A 182 11.36 7.22 0.73
C TRP A 182 12.33 8.09 -0.08
N ASP A 183 12.66 9.27 0.44
CA ASP A 183 13.51 10.29 -0.22
C ASP A 183 12.86 11.04 -1.42
N LEU A 184 11.62 11.51 -1.23
CA LEU A 184 10.92 12.45 -2.14
C LEU A 184 11.34 13.92 -1.96
#